data_AF-A0A1B0ZZT4-F1
#
_entry.id   AF-A0A1B0ZZT4-F1
#
_cell.length_a   1.000
_cell.length_b   1.000
_cell.length_c   1.000
_cell.angle_alpha   90.00
_cell.angle_beta   90.00
_cell.angle_gamma   90.00
#
_symmetry.space_group_name_H-M   'P 1'
#
loop_
_entity.id
_entity.type
_entity.pdbx_description
1 polymer ?
#
loop_
_entity_poly.entity_id
_entity_poly.type
_entity_poly.pdbx_seq_one_letter_code
_entity_poly.pdbx_strand_id
1 'polypeptide(L)'
;MPARQTALMRMTPAPRLARLTVLSACALLSVSAACSRVPQLEDRLPADLRSQPYPELLPLDTALAQEPLPEEESAALSDALDARADRLRRRAEALRRRQP
;
A
#
# COMPACT_ATOMS: atom_id res chain seq x y z
N MET A 1 -51.31 -16.28 48.28
CA MET A 1 -51.93 -16.15 46.95
C MET A 1 -50.89 -15.54 46.01
N PRO A 2 -50.44 -16.27 44.96
CA PRO A 2 -49.15 -16.03 44.33
C PRO A 2 -49.21 -15.28 42.99
N ALA A 3 -48.01 -14.90 42.55
CA ALA A 3 -47.57 -14.75 41.17
C ALA A 3 -47.88 -13.44 40.43
N ARG A 4 -46.79 -12.78 40.01
CA ARG A 4 -46.63 -12.35 38.62
C ARG A 4 -45.15 -12.29 38.28
N GLN A 5 -44.64 -13.42 37.83
CA GLN A 5 -43.35 -13.50 37.14
C GLN A 5 -43.52 -12.85 35.76
N THR A 6 -42.81 -11.75 35.53
CA THR A 6 -42.70 -11.09 34.23
C THR A 6 -41.81 -11.95 33.35
N ALA A 7 -42.45 -12.81 32.54
CA ALA A 7 -41.79 -13.54 31.48
C ALA A 7 -41.31 -12.54 30.41
N LEU A 8 -40.02 -12.21 30.44
CA LEU A 8 -39.32 -11.51 29.36
C LEU A 8 -39.26 -12.46 28.16
N MET A 9 -40.26 -12.33 27.31
CA MET A 9 -40.39 -13.00 26.02
C MET A 9 -39.23 -12.50 25.13
N ARG A 10 -38.11 -13.22 25.12
CA ARG A 10 -37.05 -13.05 24.12
C ARG A 10 -37.61 -13.53 22.79
N MET A 11 -38.17 -12.61 22.00
CA MET A 11 -38.45 -12.84 20.60
C MET A 11 -37.13 -13.15 19.90
N THR A 12 -36.97 -14.40 19.47
CA THR A 12 -35.86 -14.79 18.61
C THR A 12 -36.15 -14.25 17.21
N PRO A 13 -35.31 -13.35 16.66
CA PRO A 13 -35.47 -12.93 15.28
C PRO A 13 -35.24 -14.14 14.37
N ALA A 14 -36.05 -14.28 13.31
CA ALA A 14 -35.88 -15.34 12.33
C ALA A 14 -34.42 -15.35 11.80
N PRO A 15 -33.82 -16.53 11.55
CA PRO A 15 -32.39 -16.64 11.25
C PRO A 15 -31.97 -15.87 10.00
N ARG A 16 -32.91 -15.58 9.08
CA ARG A 16 -32.67 -14.76 7.88
C ARG A 16 -32.53 -13.27 8.19
N LEU A 17 -33.38 -12.74 9.08
CA LEU A 17 -33.32 -11.35 9.53
C LEU A 17 -32.04 -11.09 10.34
N ALA A 18 -31.66 -12.03 11.21
CA ALA A 18 -30.41 -11.95 11.98
C ALA A 18 -29.16 -11.99 11.08
N ARG A 19 -29.18 -12.77 9.99
CA ARG A 19 -28.08 -12.78 9.01
C ARG A 19 -27.99 -11.48 8.23
N LEU A 20 -29.13 -10.91 7.82
CA LEU A 20 -29.17 -9.64 7.09
C LEU A 20 -28.67 -8.46 7.94
N THR A 21 -29.02 -8.42 9.23
CA THR A 21 -28.52 -7.37 10.13
C THR A 21 -27.02 -7.50 10.38
N VAL A 22 -26.49 -8.71 10.56
CA VAL A 22 -25.05 -8.95 10.70
C VAL A 22 -24.29 -8.57 9.43
N LEU A 23 -24.79 -8.95 8.25
CA LEU A 23 -24.18 -8.58 6.97
C LEU A 23 -24.18 -7.07 6.75
N SER A 24 -25.28 -6.40 7.07
CA SER A 24 -25.38 -4.94 7.00
C SER A 24 -24.40 -4.25 7.96
N ALA A 25 -24.29 -4.75 9.20
CA ALA A 25 -23.32 -4.23 10.16
C ALA A 25 -21.87 -4.45 9.69
N CYS A 26 -21.53 -5.61 9.15
CA CYS A 26 -20.21 -5.88 8.58
C CYS A 26 -19.90 -4.97 7.38
N ALA A 27 -20.89 -4.71 6.51
CA ALA A 27 -20.74 -3.79 5.37
C ALA A 27 -20.53 -2.33 5.82
N LEU A 28 -21.21 -1.89 6.89
CA LEU A 28 -21.02 -0.56 7.45
C LEU A 28 -19.63 -0.40 8.09
N LEU A 29 -19.14 -1.43 8.80
CA LEU A 29 -17.78 -1.43 9.35
C LEU A 29 -16.71 -1.41 8.25
N SER A 30 -16.86 -2.17 7.16
CA SER A 30 -15.87 -2.21 6.10
C SER A 30 -15.74 -0.88 5.35
N VAL A 31 -16.84 -0.13 5.17
CA VAL A 31 -16.81 1.21 4.57
C VAL A 31 -16.00 2.20 5.44
N SER A 32 -16.08 2.10 6.77
CA SER A 32 -15.29 2.97 7.66
C SER A 32 -13.78 2.67 7.64
N ALA A 33 -13.39 1.41 7.40
CA ALA A 33 -11.98 1.00 7.32
C ALA A 33 -11.36 1.25 5.93
N ALA A 34 -12.18 1.33 4.88
CA ALA A 34 -11.73 1.65 3.52
C ALA A 34 -11.36 3.13 3.31
N CYS A 35 -11.82 4.03 4.19
CA CYS A 35 -11.29 5.38 4.30
C CYS A 35 -10.02 5.37 5.15
N SER A 36 -8.93 4.76 4.65
CA SER A 36 -7.66 4.74 5.37
C SER A 36 -7.06 6.15 5.37
N ARG A 37 -7.10 6.81 6.54
CA ARG A 37 -6.36 8.05 6.78
C ARG A 37 -4.86 7.75 6.71
N VAL A 38 -4.10 8.53 5.97
CA VAL A 38 -2.64 8.48 5.91
C VAL A 38 -2.07 9.68 6.68
N PRO A 39 -1.81 9.57 8.00
CA PRO A 39 -1.50 10.73 8.84
C PRO A 39 -0.36 11.62 8.29
N GLN A 40 0.63 11.01 7.63
CA GLN A 40 1.76 11.70 7.03
C GLN A 40 1.37 12.68 5.91
N LEU A 41 0.25 12.44 5.23
CA LEU A 41 -0.27 13.27 4.15
C LEU A 41 -1.32 14.25 4.67
N GLU A 42 -2.34 13.75 5.39
CA GLU A 42 -3.49 14.55 5.83
C GLU A 42 -3.15 15.56 6.92
N ASP A 43 -2.22 15.24 7.83
CA ASP A 43 -1.84 16.15 8.92
C ASP A 43 -0.86 17.23 8.44
N ARG A 44 -0.19 17.00 7.31
CA ARG A 44 0.71 17.97 6.67
C ARG A 44 0.02 18.90 5.69
N LEU A 45 -1.24 18.62 5.35
CA LEU A 45 -1.99 19.45 4.40
C LEU A 45 -2.43 20.77 5.07
N PRO A 46 -1.99 21.93 4.55
CA PRO A 46 -2.45 23.24 5.00
C PRO A 46 -3.98 23.37 4.96
N ALA A 47 -4.56 24.08 5.93
CA ALA A 47 -6.02 24.15 6.08
C ALA A 47 -6.72 24.79 4.88
N ASP A 48 -6.06 25.75 4.24
CA ASP A 48 -6.47 26.44 3.03
C ASP A 48 -6.45 25.55 1.78
N LEU A 49 -5.67 24.47 1.76
CA LEU A 49 -5.57 23.54 0.61
C LEU A 49 -6.57 22.38 0.68
N ARG A 50 -7.22 22.11 1.82
CA ARG A 50 -8.13 20.95 1.98
C ARG A 50 -9.36 20.98 1.07
N SER A 51 -9.83 22.17 0.74
CA SER A 51 -11.07 22.39 -0.04
C SER A 51 -10.82 23.11 -1.36
N GLN A 52 -9.56 23.26 -1.78
CA GLN A 52 -9.24 23.89 -3.05
C GLN A 52 -9.58 22.93 -4.19
N PRO A 53 -10.03 23.45 -5.35
CA PRO A 53 -10.12 22.65 -6.55
C PRO A 53 -8.74 22.07 -6.86
N TYR A 54 -8.75 20.86 -7.42
CA TYR A 54 -7.54 20.25 -7.93
C TYR A 54 -6.95 21.15 -9.03
N PRO A 55 -5.63 21.37 -9.06
CA PRO A 55 -5.00 22.26 -10.03
C PRO A 55 -5.16 21.73 -11.45
N GLU A 56 -5.01 22.62 -12.42
CA GLU A 56 -4.94 22.25 -13.83
C GLU A 56 -3.70 21.39 -14.08
N LEU A 57 -3.87 20.24 -14.73
CA LEU A 57 -2.79 19.30 -15.02
C LEU A 57 -1.96 19.79 -16.20
N LEU A 58 -0.66 19.89 -16.02
CA LEU A 58 0.29 20.15 -17.11
C LEU A 58 0.64 18.84 -17.83
N PRO A 59 0.72 18.83 -19.17
CA PRO A 59 1.18 17.67 -19.92
C PRO A 59 2.63 17.32 -19.55
N LEU A 60 2.86 16.06 -19.17
CA LEU A 60 4.18 15.58 -18.72
C LEU A 60 5.26 15.73 -19.79
N ASP A 61 4.89 15.49 -21.05
CA ASP A 61 5.79 15.59 -22.21
C ASP A 61 6.43 16.98 -22.34
N THR A 62 5.76 18.00 -21.78
CA THR A 62 6.23 19.41 -21.78
C THR A 62 6.82 19.86 -20.44
N ALA A 63 6.53 19.15 -19.35
CA ALA A 63 6.90 19.53 -17.99
C ALA A 63 8.16 18.83 -17.49
N LEU A 64 8.48 17.65 -18.03
CA LEU A 64 9.66 16.89 -17.66
C LEU A 64 10.85 17.30 -18.53
N ALA A 65 12.00 17.50 -17.90
CA ALA A 65 13.25 17.55 -18.65
C ALA A 65 13.44 16.21 -19.35
N GLN A 66 13.85 16.23 -20.61
CA GLN A 66 14.24 15.01 -21.32
C GLN A 66 15.60 14.57 -20.79
N GLU A 67 15.59 13.94 -19.62
CA GLU A 67 16.74 13.20 -19.12
C GLU A 67 16.87 11.89 -19.92
N PRO A 68 18.11 11.41 -20.14
CA PRO A 68 18.34 10.12 -20.77
C PRO A 68 17.61 9.02 -19.99
N LEU A 69 17.25 7.95 -20.69
CA LEU A 69 16.56 6.84 -20.05
C LEU A 69 17.46 6.24 -18.96
N PRO A 70 16.92 5.76 -17.83
CA PRO A 70 17.70 5.13 -16.77
C PRO A 70 18.62 3.99 -17.28
N GLU A 71 18.18 3.26 -18.31
CA GLU A 71 18.97 2.25 -19.00
C GLU A 71 20.21 2.83 -19.69
N GLU A 72 20.10 4.03 -20.26
CA GLU A 72 21.20 4.72 -20.93
C GLU A 72 22.20 5.28 -19.92
N GLU A 73 21.72 5.84 -18.80
CA GLU A 73 22.59 6.33 -17.72
C GLU A 73 23.38 5.21 -17.01
N SER A 74 22.76 4.03 -16.88
CA SER A 74 23.33 2.91 -16.15
C SER A 74 24.24 2.00 -17.00
N ALA A 75 24.33 2.22 -18.31
CA ALA A 75 25.14 1.39 -19.22
C ALA A 75 26.62 1.36 -18.81
N ALA A 76 27.23 2.54 -18.62
CA ALA A 76 28.64 2.66 -18.24
C ALA A 76 28.92 2.06 -16.84
N LEU A 77 27.95 2.17 -15.92
CA LEU A 77 28.05 1.55 -14.60
C LEU A 77 27.99 0.02 -14.70
N SER A 78 27.09 -0.51 -15.53
CA SER A 78 26.91 -1.94 -15.74
C SER A 78 28.19 -2.57 -16.30
N ASP A 79 28.79 -1.96 -17.32
CA ASP A 79 30.08 -2.38 -17.90
C ASP A 79 31.20 -2.41 -16.84
N ALA A 80 31.25 -1.39 -15.98
CA ALA A 80 32.24 -1.31 -14.91
C ALA A 80 32.06 -2.42 -13.86
N LEU A 81 30.80 -2.76 -13.54
CA LEU A 81 30.46 -3.84 -12.60
C LEU A 81 30.80 -5.22 -13.18
N ASP A 82 30.52 -5.45 -14.46
CA ASP A 82 30.87 -6.71 -15.14
C ASP A 82 32.38 -6.93 -15.20
N ALA A 83 33.14 -5.89 -15.60
CA ALA A 83 34.59 -5.95 -15.60
C ALA A 83 35.16 -6.24 -14.20
N ARG A 84 34.52 -5.70 -13.15
CA ARG A 84 34.89 -5.97 -11.76
C ARG A 84 34.56 -7.40 -11.36
N ALA A 85 33.37 -7.89 -11.69
CA ALA A 85 32.95 -9.26 -11.42
C ALA A 85 33.92 -10.27 -12.04
N ASP A 86 34.35 -10.04 -13.28
CA ASP A 86 35.31 -10.91 -13.97
C ASP A 86 36.68 -10.94 -13.32
N ARG A 87 37.19 -9.78 -12.89
CA ARG A 87 38.44 -9.74 -12.11
C ARG A 87 38.33 -10.53 -10.82
N LEU A 88 37.19 -10.44 -10.13
CA LEU A 88 36.95 -11.18 -8.89
C LEU A 88 36.85 -12.69 -9.14
N ARG A 89 36.14 -13.12 -10.19
CA ARG A 89 36.04 -14.54 -10.59
C ARG A 89 37.43 -15.13 -10.88
N ARG A 90 38.25 -14.44 -11.68
CA ARG A 90 39.64 -14.87 -11.98
C ARG A 90 40.48 -15.02 -10.71
N ARG A 91 40.35 -14.08 -9.77
CA ARG A 91 41.06 -14.15 -8.48
C ARG A 91 40.59 -15.33 -7.63
N ALA A 92 39.29 -15.56 -7.55
CA ALA A 92 38.73 -16.68 -6.80
C ALA A 92 39.19 -18.03 -7.35
N GLU A 93 39.22 -18.19 -8.67
CA GLU A 93 39.76 -19.40 -9.30
C GLU A 93 41.24 -19.61 -9.01
N ALA A 94 42.04 -18.54 -9.07
CA ALA A 94 43.46 -18.61 -8.74
C ALA A 94 43.70 -19.03 -7.28
N LEU A 95 42.86 -18.56 -6.35
CA LEU A 95 42.91 -18.96 -4.94
C LEU A 95 42.52 -20.43 -4.76
N ARG A 96 41.41 -20.88 -5.38
CA ARG A 96 40.97 -22.28 -5.33
C ARG A 96 42.03 -23.26 -5.87
N ARG A 97 42.78 -22.86 -6.90
CA ARG A 97 43.90 -23.66 -7.41
C ARG A 97 45.11 -23.74 -6.46
N ARG A 98 45.24 -22.80 -5.52
CA ARG A 98 46.35 -22.74 -4.55
C ARG A 98 46.03 -23.40 -3.21
N GLN A 99 44.74 -23.53 -2.86
CA GLN A 99 44.25 -24.19 -1.65
C GLN A 99 43.50 -25.47 -2.05
N PRO A 100 44.23 -26.59 -2.30
CA PRO A 100 43.61 -27.88 -2.60
C PRO A 100 42.81 -28.42 -1.41
#